data_AF-A0A933H8M8-F1
#
_entry.id   AF-A0A933H8M8-F1
#
_cell.length_a   1.000
_cell.length_b   1.000
_cell.length_c   1.000
_cell.angle_alpha   90.00
_cell.angle_beta   90.00
_cell.angle_gamma   90.00
#
_symmetry.space_group_name_H-M   'P 1'
#
loop_
_entity.id
_entity.type
_entity.pdbx_description
1 polymer ?
#
loop_
_entity_poly.entity_id
_entity_poly.type
_entity_poly.pdbx_seq_one_letter_code
_entity_poly.pdbx_strand_id
1 'polypeptide(L)'
;MKFAVFFIMFFCACPQQYGGETLPKPAPAFSETAEFDASNINAAESAGIRDRLMTDLFFRGRLADKIMEGGFQNRIPDFTPLEISPAIGGAVAVPKGQGGFLTGFTARETYSETRQELIRWIERNPGKAAEIYLYLGGATGGKIPDSAYFAEPAVTYKILVNPYFLAILDALEKAAADRSMPDETVKITADRLFAGRYENVHVMDFGRFEQKINENFFAEDFADFRLNAAGLDKEVKNVSGAMSAIQAAIGEIFLSRGKGNGGKIKELFEETFSIYQTFLIEAASLKGRKVITGKESKSIENKREALRRNIVLLYLMFASEDLNIKSGLFAGKNSRNNEPLAEQPHCGGTTSLWLIKCRALCHPTHRCRRLCRRPHQALGAMPPSRENGKLAYESGLLAKTAAELIAKTQSGAPLGEIYPAIKSFESTTGAWLKKLFVFMRLSDMLEEIKALGFSCAYDRFLYSYLNLVNPDSNYVVKRKKMRKTGRVIEKTLENLYPVSLHANRVGVGVYNETDLKWLADAIPEINKTIEEVKKFSILNKKTQFILWDAFFMPVDIGYAL
;
A
#
# COMPACT_ATOMS: atom_id res chain seq x y z
N MET A 1 -28.08 64.02 -13.97
CA MET A 1 -28.11 63.58 -12.57
C MET A 1 -26.97 62.60 -12.33
N LYS A 2 -26.03 62.97 -11.46
CA LYS A 2 -24.92 62.14 -10.98
C LYS A 2 -25.45 61.28 -9.83
N PHE A 3 -25.25 59.97 -9.85
CA PHE A 3 -25.24 59.19 -8.61
C PHE A 3 -24.05 58.24 -8.58
N ALA A 4 -23.30 58.40 -7.50
CA ALA A 4 -21.96 57.91 -7.29
C ALA A 4 -21.95 56.57 -6.56
N VAL A 5 -20.85 55.88 -6.82
CA VAL A 5 -20.33 54.66 -6.20
C VAL A 5 -19.93 54.92 -4.73
N PHE A 6 -20.21 53.96 -3.83
CA PHE A 6 -19.58 53.83 -2.49
C PHE A 6 -19.34 52.32 -2.25
N PHE A 7 -18.13 51.79 -2.40
CA PHE A 7 -16.98 51.65 -1.47
C PHE A 7 -17.15 50.65 -0.30
N ILE A 8 -16.26 49.66 -0.33
CA ILE A 8 -16.10 48.49 0.55
C ILE A 8 -15.05 48.82 1.62
N MET A 9 -15.31 48.51 2.90
CA MET A 9 -14.30 48.48 3.96
C MET A 9 -13.78 47.06 4.20
N PHE A 10 -12.46 46.89 4.26
CA PHE A 10 -11.78 45.72 4.83
C PHE A 10 -10.66 46.21 5.75
N PHE A 11 -10.68 45.79 7.02
CA PHE A 11 -9.61 46.00 8.00
C PHE A 11 -8.47 45.00 7.77
N CYS A 12 -7.23 45.47 7.80
CA CYS A 12 -6.01 44.66 7.80
C CYS A 12 -5.24 44.94 9.09
N ALA A 13 -5.00 43.91 9.91
CA ALA A 13 -4.19 43.98 11.12
C ALA A 13 -2.96 43.09 10.95
N CYS A 14 -1.79 43.61 11.31
CA CYS A 14 -0.48 42.97 11.24
C CYS A 14 0.06 42.78 12.67
N PRO A 15 0.62 41.62 13.06
CA PRO A 15 1.25 41.48 14.38
C PRO A 15 2.79 41.56 14.32
N GLN A 16 3.35 42.24 15.32
CA GLN A 16 4.78 42.37 15.65
C GLN A 16 5.40 41.06 16.17
N GLN A 17 6.67 40.83 15.81
CA GLN A 17 7.63 39.92 16.45
C GLN A 17 8.30 40.59 17.66
N TYR A 18 8.78 39.82 18.66
CA TYR A 18 10.17 39.82 19.18
C TYR A 18 10.38 38.88 20.41
N GLY A 19 11.60 38.31 20.50
CA GLY A 19 12.29 37.77 21.71
C GLY A 19 12.00 36.30 22.07
N GLY A 20 12.94 35.36 22.28
CA GLY A 20 14.40 35.38 22.32
C GLY A 20 14.97 35.23 23.73
N GLU A 21 15.09 34.00 24.27
CA GLU A 21 15.85 33.71 25.49
C GLU A 21 16.66 32.40 25.39
N THR A 22 17.88 32.45 25.89
CA THR A 22 18.97 31.47 25.81
C THR A 22 19.08 30.59 27.06
N LEU A 23 19.36 29.30 26.86
CA LEU A 23 19.63 28.29 27.89
C LEU A 23 21.06 28.42 28.49
N PRO A 24 21.25 28.14 29.79
CA PRO A 24 22.58 27.96 30.37
C PRO A 24 23.08 26.51 30.33
N LYS A 25 24.40 26.41 30.20
CA LYS A 25 25.26 25.22 30.05
C LYS A 25 25.52 24.52 31.41
N PRO A 26 25.59 23.18 31.50
CA PRO A 26 25.91 22.47 32.75
C PRO A 26 27.43 22.29 32.98
N ALA A 27 27.82 22.22 34.25
CA ALA A 27 29.17 21.93 34.73
C ALA A 27 29.39 20.41 34.97
N PRO A 28 30.65 19.91 34.98
CA PRO A 28 30.94 18.48 34.90
C PRO A 28 31.40 17.79 36.22
N ALA A 29 31.10 16.48 36.27
CA ALA A 29 31.88 15.30 36.74
C ALA A 29 32.43 15.17 38.18
N PHE A 30 32.25 13.95 38.74
CA PHE A 30 33.10 13.16 39.69
C PHE A 30 32.58 11.69 39.59
N SER A 31 33.29 10.64 39.13
CA SER A 31 34.43 9.86 39.69
C SER A 31 34.18 9.37 41.14
N GLU A 32 34.48 8.16 41.61
CA GLU A 32 35.08 6.90 41.15
C GLU A 32 34.98 5.93 42.36
N THR A 33 34.59 4.66 42.20
CA THR A 33 34.77 3.63 43.26
C THR A 33 35.13 2.27 42.68
N ALA A 34 36.38 1.89 42.94
CA ALA A 34 37.05 0.58 42.93
C ALA A 34 36.30 -0.66 42.37
N GLU A 35 36.77 -1.13 41.22
CA GLU A 35 36.48 -2.44 40.62
C GLU A 35 37.25 -3.58 41.33
N PHE A 36 36.53 -4.63 41.71
CA PHE A 36 37.10 -5.96 41.91
C PHE A 36 37.23 -6.64 40.53
N ASP A 37 38.40 -7.23 40.28
CA ASP A 37 38.80 -7.74 38.97
C ASP A 37 38.09 -9.07 38.62
N ALA A 38 36.83 -8.97 38.21
CA ALA A 38 35.97 -10.08 37.76
C ALA A 38 36.41 -10.69 36.41
N SER A 39 37.48 -10.16 35.80
CA SER A 39 37.99 -10.54 34.48
C SER A 39 38.58 -11.96 34.44
N ASN A 40 39.13 -12.47 35.55
CA ASN A 40 39.90 -13.72 35.58
C ASN A 40 39.08 -15.00 35.77
N ILE A 41 37.94 -14.96 36.48
CA ILE A 41 37.11 -16.16 36.74
C ILE A 41 36.43 -16.65 35.45
N ASN A 42 36.07 -15.73 34.57
CA ASN A 42 35.32 -16.03 33.34
C ASN A 42 36.15 -16.77 32.28
N ALA A 43 37.48 -16.64 32.29
CA ALA A 43 38.34 -17.27 31.30
C ALA A 43 38.42 -18.80 31.48
N ALA A 44 38.50 -19.27 32.72
CA ALA A 44 38.57 -20.69 33.05
C ALA A 44 37.24 -21.41 32.78
N GLU A 45 36.11 -20.78 33.14
CA GLU A 45 34.78 -21.33 32.87
C GLU A 45 34.47 -21.38 31.36
N SER A 46 34.83 -20.31 30.63
CA SER A 46 34.69 -20.28 29.17
C SER A 46 35.50 -21.39 28.50
N ALA A 47 36.74 -21.63 28.94
CA ALA A 47 37.56 -22.74 28.44
C ALA A 47 36.90 -24.11 28.69
N GLY A 48 36.36 -24.34 29.90
CA GLY A 48 35.67 -25.59 30.22
C GLY A 48 34.39 -25.81 29.40
N ILE A 49 33.62 -24.75 29.13
CA ILE A 49 32.41 -24.81 28.29
C ILE A 49 32.79 -25.05 26.82
N ARG A 50 33.83 -24.38 26.33
CA ARG A 50 34.36 -24.57 24.98
C ARG A 50 34.77 -26.03 24.75
N ASP A 51 35.50 -26.62 25.69
CA ASP A 51 35.96 -28.00 25.57
C ASP A 51 34.77 -28.98 25.60
N ARG A 52 33.75 -28.73 26.43
CA ARG A 52 32.49 -29.51 26.42
C ARG A 52 31.71 -29.36 25.11
N LEU A 53 31.63 -28.15 24.56
CA LEU A 53 31.01 -27.92 23.26
C LEU A 53 31.77 -28.67 22.16
N MET A 54 33.09 -28.84 22.28
CA MET A 54 33.87 -29.63 21.31
C MET A 54 33.63 -31.14 21.44
N THR A 55 33.43 -31.68 22.64
CA THR A 55 33.34 -33.14 22.86
C THR A 55 31.91 -33.69 22.88
N ASP A 56 30.89 -32.89 23.24
CA ASP A 56 29.52 -33.37 23.47
C ASP A 56 28.51 -32.80 22.46
N LEU A 57 28.03 -33.68 21.56
CA LEU A 57 27.05 -33.34 20.53
C LEU A 57 25.68 -32.94 21.12
N PHE A 58 25.28 -33.53 22.27
CA PHE A 58 24.03 -33.16 22.94
C PHE A 58 24.13 -31.76 23.55
N PHE A 59 25.30 -31.40 24.06
CA PHE A 59 25.54 -30.07 24.60
C PHE A 59 25.46 -28.99 23.52
N ARG A 60 25.97 -29.25 22.30
CA ARG A 60 25.79 -28.37 21.13
C ARG A 60 24.32 -28.22 20.76
N GLY A 61 23.58 -29.33 20.72
CA GLY A 61 22.14 -29.32 20.42
C GLY A 61 21.36 -28.46 21.41
N ARG A 62 21.62 -28.62 22.71
CA ARG A 62 20.97 -27.84 23.76
C ARG A 62 21.31 -26.35 23.68
N LEU A 63 22.55 -25.98 23.36
CA LEU A 63 22.92 -24.59 23.15
C LEU A 63 22.25 -24.00 21.91
N ALA A 64 22.17 -24.74 20.80
CA ALA A 64 21.47 -24.31 19.59
C ALA A 64 19.98 -24.02 19.89
N ASP A 65 19.32 -24.88 20.65
CA ASP A 65 17.93 -24.66 21.08
C ASP A 65 17.80 -23.40 21.94
N LYS A 66 18.68 -23.20 22.93
CA LYS A 66 18.69 -21.97 23.75
C LYS A 66 18.93 -20.68 22.95
N ILE A 67 19.80 -20.74 21.93
CA ILE A 67 20.06 -19.60 21.03
C ILE A 67 18.78 -19.22 20.27
N MET A 68 18.03 -20.21 19.77
CA MET A 68 16.79 -19.97 19.04
C MET A 68 15.65 -19.53 19.95
N GLU A 69 15.52 -20.13 21.13
CA GLU A 69 14.55 -19.72 22.16
C GLU A 69 14.79 -18.27 22.59
N GLY A 70 16.05 -17.86 22.71
CA GLY A 70 16.44 -16.47 23.00
C GLY A 70 16.35 -15.51 21.81
N GLY A 71 16.06 -15.99 20.60
CA GLY A 71 15.99 -15.15 19.40
C GLY A 71 17.35 -14.61 18.92
N PHE A 72 18.46 -15.23 19.30
CA PHE A 72 19.82 -14.77 19.01
C PHE A 72 20.36 -15.24 17.66
N GLN A 73 19.66 -16.11 16.93
CA GLN A 73 20.12 -16.68 15.66
C GLN A 73 20.54 -15.62 14.63
N ASN A 74 19.87 -14.47 14.60
CA ASN A 74 20.18 -13.39 13.64
C ASN A 74 21.29 -12.44 14.11
N ARG A 75 21.81 -12.63 15.33
CA ARG A 75 22.83 -11.77 15.95
C ARG A 75 24.22 -12.41 15.93
N ILE A 76 24.34 -13.65 15.49
CA ILE A 76 25.59 -14.38 15.47
C ILE A 76 26.39 -13.96 14.23
N PRO A 77 27.56 -13.29 14.39
CA PRO A 77 28.41 -12.96 13.25
C PRO A 77 28.88 -14.25 12.56
N ASP A 78 28.96 -14.20 11.23
CA ASP A 78 29.35 -15.33 10.36
C ASP A 78 28.34 -16.49 10.31
N PHE A 79 27.13 -16.29 10.85
CA PHE A 79 26.01 -17.21 10.67
C PHE A 79 25.29 -16.96 9.34
N THR A 80 26.05 -16.78 8.27
CA THR A 80 25.57 -16.77 6.89
C THR A 80 25.50 -18.20 6.37
N PRO A 81 24.39 -18.62 5.72
CA PRO A 81 24.30 -19.95 5.15
C PRO A 81 25.44 -20.19 4.16
N LEU A 82 26.00 -21.40 4.17
CA LEU A 82 26.99 -21.79 3.18
C LEU A 82 26.36 -21.65 1.79
N GLU A 83 26.89 -20.73 0.97
CA GLU A 83 26.62 -20.76 -0.46
C GLU A 83 27.01 -22.15 -0.97
N ILE A 84 26.02 -22.89 -1.47
CA ILE A 84 26.26 -24.16 -2.13
C ILE A 84 27.18 -23.84 -3.31
N SER A 85 28.43 -24.30 -3.22
CA SER A 85 29.42 -24.12 -4.29
C SER A 85 28.83 -24.55 -5.63
N PRO A 86 28.84 -23.71 -6.68
CA PRO A 86 28.40 -24.10 -8.01
C PRO A 86 29.47 -24.97 -8.67
N ALA A 87 29.58 -26.21 -8.23
CA ALA A 87 30.30 -27.25 -8.94
C ALA A 87 29.31 -28.01 -9.82
N ILE A 88 28.99 -27.42 -10.98
CA ILE A 88 28.75 -28.06 -12.30
C ILE A 88 28.51 -26.91 -13.31
N GLY A 89 29.59 -26.57 -14.04
CA GLY A 89 29.64 -26.03 -15.40
C GLY A 89 28.71 -24.90 -15.86
N GLY A 90 29.25 -23.67 -15.95
CA GLY A 90 28.69 -22.60 -16.79
C GLY A 90 29.26 -21.22 -16.49
N ALA A 91 30.44 -20.91 -17.03
CA ALA A 91 31.15 -19.66 -16.77
C ALA A 91 30.41 -18.42 -17.31
N VAL A 92 30.05 -17.49 -16.41
CA VAL A 92 29.82 -16.07 -16.74
C VAL A 92 30.66 -15.25 -15.77
N ALA A 93 31.62 -14.51 -16.31
CA ALA A 93 32.52 -13.66 -15.54
C ALA A 93 31.76 -12.47 -14.92
N VAL A 94 31.85 -12.34 -13.60
CA VAL A 94 31.39 -11.16 -12.85
C VAL A 94 32.60 -10.25 -12.58
N PRO A 95 32.56 -8.95 -12.94
CA PRO A 95 33.68 -8.04 -12.70
C PRO A 95 33.79 -7.72 -11.20
N LYS A 96 35.02 -7.82 -10.68
CA LYS A 96 35.38 -7.39 -9.33
C LYS A 96 35.30 -5.87 -9.23
N GLY A 97 34.42 -5.37 -8.37
CA GLY A 97 34.45 -3.98 -7.92
C GLY A 97 33.08 -3.35 -7.83
N GLN A 98 32.33 -3.69 -6.79
CA GLN A 98 31.35 -2.81 -6.11
C GLN A 98 30.75 -3.59 -4.93
N GLY A 99 30.87 -3.04 -3.73
CA GLY A 99 30.22 -3.55 -2.52
C GLY A 99 28.71 -3.38 -2.63
N GLY A 100 28.04 -4.40 -3.16
CA GLY A 100 26.58 -4.53 -3.18
C GLY A 100 26.12 -5.26 -1.92
N PHE A 101 25.72 -4.49 -0.91
CA PHE A 101 24.96 -4.95 0.25
C PHE A 101 23.54 -5.33 -0.21
N LEU A 102 23.33 -6.47 -0.85
CA LEU A 102 22.00 -7.03 -1.14
C LEU A 102 22.15 -8.43 -1.79
N THR A 103 22.42 -9.47 -1.01
CA THR A 103 22.06 -10.88 -1.31
C THR A 103 22.48 -11.73 -0.12
N GLY A 104 21.53 -12.45 0.51
CA GLY A 104 21.88 -13.40 1.58
C GLY A 104 20.85 -13.63 2.66
N PHE A 105 19.54 -13.45 2.39
CA PHE A 105 18.51 -14.08 3.21
C PHE A 105 17.79 -15.11 2.34
N THR A 106 18.38 -16.28 2.20
CA THR A 106 17.57 -17.48 2.02
C THR A 106 16.78 -17.64 3.31
N ALA A 107 15.46 -17.42 3.24
CA ALA A 107 14.57 -17.75 4.34
C ALA A 107 14.76 -19.25 4.61
N ARG A 108 15.37 -19.59 5.75
CA ARG A 108 15.51 -20.98 6.15
C ARG A 108 14.11 -21.53 6.34
N GLU A 109 13.79 -22.58 5.60
CA GLU A 109 12.43 -23.06 5.50
C GLU A 109 12.06 -23.88 6.75
N THR A 110 13.05 -24.28 7.57
CA THR A 110 12.80 -25.09 8.76
C THR A 110 13.59 -24.77 10.04
N TYR A 111 12.95 -24.99 11.20
CA TYR A 111 13.60 -24.94 12.54
C TYR A 111 14.75 -25.95 12.61
N SER A 112 14.59 -27.13 11.99
CA SER A 112 15.63 -28.16 11.87
C SER A 112 16.85 -27.69 11.09
N GLU A 113 16.67 -27.02 9.95
CA GLU A 113 17.78 -26.43 9.19
C GLU A 113 18.52 -25.38 10.02
N THR A 114 17.76 -24.47 10.64
CA THR A 114 18.34 -23.43 11.50
C THR A 114 19.12 -24.05 12.66
N ARG A 115 18.58 -25.11 13.27
CA ARG A 115 19.23 -25.85 14.36
C ARG A 115 20.48 -26.59 13.90
N GLN A 116 20.43 -27.30 12.77
CA GLN A 116 21.58 -28.03 12.22
C GLN A 116 22.70 -27.07 11.83
N GLU A 117 22.36 -25.93 11.22
CA GLU A 117 23.35 -24.89 10.92
C GLU A 117 23.92 -24.29 12.20
N LEU A 118 23.11 -24.02 13.23
CA LEU A 118 23.61 -23.57 14.53
C LEU A 118 24.57 -24.58 15.14
N ILE A 119 24.27 -25.88 15.08
CA ILE A 119 25.17 -26.93 15.57
C ILE A 119 26.50 -26.92 14.80
N ARG A 120 26.47 -26.79 13.48
CA ARG A 120 27.68 -26.66 12.64
C ARG A 120 28.44 -25.38 12.94
N TRP A 121 27.75 -24.28 13.22
CA TRP A 121 28.37 -23.00 13.59
C TRP A 121 29.04 -23.09 14.96
N ILE A 122 28.37 -23.71 15.96
CA ILE A 122 28.91 -23.96 17.31
C ILE A 122 30.18 -24.81 17.21
N GLU A 123 30.17 -25.83 16.36
CA GLU A 123 31.33 -26.69 16.11
C GLU A 123 32.52 -25.92 15.52
N ARG A 124 32.28 -24.99 14.58
CA ARG A 124 33.33 -24.16 13.99
C ARG A 124 33.82 -23.04 14.90
N ASN A 125 32.96 -22.57 15.81
CA ASN A 125 33.21 -21.40 16.66
C ASN A 125 32.96 -21.70 18.15
N PRO A 126 33.61 -22.72 18.73
CA PRO A 126 33.31 -23.18 20.09
C PRO A 126 33.59 -22.11 21.15
N GLY A 127 34.56 -21.21 20.91
CA GLY A 127 34.85 -20.08 21.82
C GLY A 127 33.73 -19.05 21.87
N LYS A 128 33.28 -18.55 20.71
CA LYS A 128 32.12 -17.62 20.62
C LYS A 128 30.85 -18.27 21.16
N ALA A 129 30.64 -19.56 20.88
CA ALA A 129 29.50 -20.31 21.40
C ALA A 129 29.53 -20.44 22.94
N ALA A 130 30.71 -20.61 23.55
CA ALA A 130 30.86 -20.64 25.01
C ALA A 130 30.51 -19.29 25.65
N GLU A 131 30.90 -18.18 25.03
CA GLU A 131 30.52 -16.82 25.49
C GLU A 131 29.01 -16.61 25.45
N ILE A 132 28.35 -17.02 24.36
CA ILE A 132 26.88 -16.98 24.24
C ILE A 132 26.22 -17.89 25.28
N TYR A 133 26.76 -19.07 25.54
CA TYR A 133 26.25 -19.98 26.57
C TYR A 133 26.31 -19.34 27.96
N LEU A 134 27.43 -18.71 28.32
CA LEU A 134 27.59 -18.00 29.59
C LEU A 134 26.61 -16.83 29.71
N TYR A 135 26.40 -16.09 28.62
CA TYR A 135 25.44 -15.00 28.56
C TYR A 135 24.00 -15.49 28.80
N LEU A 136 23.58 -16.54 28.08
CA LEU A 136 22.25 -17.15 28.23
C LEU A 136 22.07 -17.84 29.58
N GLY A 137 23.16 -18.24 30.24
CA GLY A 137 23.15 -18.83 31.58
C GLY A 137 22.97 -17.82 32.72
N GLY A 138 22.97 -16.51 32.43
CA GLY A 138 22.90 -15.46 33.45
C GLY A 138 24.17 -15.35 34.30
N ALA A 139 25.27 -15.98 33.90
CA ALA A 139 26.56 -15.80 34.53
C ALA A 139 27.12 -14.42 34.15
N THR A 140 27.67 -13.69 35.13
CA THR A 140 28.14 -12.30 35.04
C THR A 140 29.38 -12.08 34.13
N GLY A 141 29.61 -12.97 33.17
CA GLY A 141 30.80 -12.97 32.30
C GLY A 141 30.54 -13.16 30.81
N GLY A 142 29.32 -13.47 30.40
CA GLY A 142 28.99 -13.60 28.98
C GLY A 142 28.87 -12.24 28.30
N LYS A 143 29.65 -12.00 27.25
CA LYS A 143 29.42 -10.86 26.36
C LYS A 143 28.43 -11.28 25.28
N ILE A 144 27.41 -10.45 25.03
CA ILE A 144 26.67 -10.54 23.76
C ILE A 144 27.71 -10.29 22.68
N PRO A 145 27.80 -11.12 21.61
CA PRO A 145 28.66 -10.80 20.48
C PRO A 145 28.35 -9.36 20.06
N ASP A 146 29.35 -8.48 20.13
CA ASP A 146 29.23 -7.13 19.60
C ASP A 146 28.74 -7.30 18.18
N SER A 147 27.48 -6.93 17.93
CA SER A 147 26.86 -7.14 16.63
C SER A 147 27.80 -6.55 15.60
N ALA A 148 28.13 -7.31 14.54
CA ALA A 148 28.63 -6.69 13.32
C ALA A 148 27.74 -5.48 13.08
N TYR A 149 28.36 -4.31 13.12
CA TYR A 149 27.71 -3.00 13.02
C TYR A 149 26.57 -3.09 12.00
N PHE A 150 25.34 -3.24 12.49
CA PHE A 150 24.38 -2.26 12.08
C PHE A 150 24.96 -0.98 12.66
N ALA A 151 25.64 -0.21 11.82
CA ALA A 151 25.30 1.19 11.84
C ALA A 151 23.78 1.17 11.76
N GLU A 152 23.11 1.23 12.91
CA GLU A 152 21.82 1.85 12.92
C GLU A 152 22.11 3.13 12.14
N PRO A 153 21.54 3.32 10.93
CA PRO A 153 21.37 4.70 10.54
C PRO A 153 20.71 5.31 11.78
N ALA A 154 21.07 6.53 12.15
CA ALA A 154 20.18 7.31 12.98
C ALA A 154 18.86 7.47 12.20
N VAL A 155 18.08 6.39 12.09
CA VAL A 155 16.69 6.36 11.77
C VAL A 155 16.11 6.84 13.09
N THR A 156 16.12 8.16 13.25
CA THR A 156 15.05 8.80 14.00
C THR A 156 13.77 8.18 13.46
N TYR A 157 13.23 7.20 14.18
CA TYR A 157 11.86 6.76 13.99
C TYR A 157 11.03 7.98 14.35
N LYS A 158 10.73 8.81 13.35
CA LYS A 158 9.63 9.74 13.48
C LYS A 158 8.39 8.87 13.40
N ILE A 159 8.00 8.32 14.55
CA ILE A 159 6.73 7.62 14.71
C ILE A 159 5.68 8.68 14.34
N LEU A 160 5.22 8.64 13.10
CA LEU A 160 4.06 9.40 12.65
C LEU A 160 2.87 8.70 13.26
N VAL A 161 2.62 9.01 14.53
CA VAL A 161 1.38 8.61 15.18
C VAL A 161 0.27 9.24 14.38
N ASN A 162 -0.64 8.41 13.85
CA ASN A 162 -1.79 8.90 13.11
C ASN A 162 -2.48 9.99 13.96
N PRO A 163 -2.65 11.23 13.46
CA PRO A 163 -3.27 12.31 14.26
C PRO A 163 -4.68 11.94 14.74
N TYR A 164 -5.35 11.03 14.03
CA TYR A 164 -6.63 10.46 14.47
C TYR A 164 -6.50 9.53 15.68
N PHE A 165 -5.42 8.75 15.77
CA PHE A 165 -5.12 7.92 16.95
C PHE A 165 -4.86 8.79 18.19
N LEU A 166 -4.14 9.90 18.02
CA LEU A 166 -3.95 10.88 19.09
C LEU A 166 -5.28 11.52 19.51
N ALA A 167 -6.18 11.80 18.57
CA ALA A 167 -7.51 12.33 18.89
C ALA A 167 -8.39 11.31 19.65
N ILE A 168 -8.28 10.02 19.35
CA ILE A 168 -9.00 8.96 20.10
C ILE A 168 -8.41 8.81 21.50
N LEU A 169 -7.08 8.88 21.65
CA LEU A 169 -6.43 8.87 22.96
C LEU A 169 -6.86 10.06 23.82
N ASP A 170 -6.87 11.27 23.27
CA ASP A 170 -7.34 12.47 23.97
C ASP A 170 -8.84 12.38 24.32
N ALA A 171 -9.67 11.81 23.44
CA ALA A 171 -11.08 11.55 23.73
C ALA A 171 -11.26 10.50 24.85
N LEU A 172 -10.42 9.46 24.87
CA LEU A 172 -10.45 8.42 25.90
C LEU A 172 -9.97 8.95 27.25
N GLU A 173 -8.89 9.75 27.28
CA GLU A 173 -8.43 10.42 28.50
C GLU A 173 -9.48 11.37 29.06
N LYS A 174 -10.13 12.17 28.21
CA LYS A 174 -11.26 13.03 28.61
C LYS A 174 -12.43 12.22 29.14
N ALA A 175 -12.77 11.12 28.49
CA ALA A 175 -13.85 10.24 28.93
C ALA A 175 -13.51 9.55 30.27
N ALA A 176 -12.26 9.15 30.48
CA ALA A 176 -11.80 8.53 31.72
C ALA A 176 -11.66 9.54 32.88
N ALA A 177 -11.34 10.81 32.58
CA ALA A 177 -11.23 11.87 33.58
C ALA A 177 -12.60 12.41 34.02
N ASP A 178 -13.61 12.34 33.16
CA ASP A 178 -14.96 12.79 33.48
C ASP A 178 -15.75 11.71 34.24
N ARG A 179 -15.82 11.87 35.57
CA ARG A 179 -16.57 10.97 36.48
C ARG A 179 -18.08 10.93 36.21
N SER A 180 -18.61 11.83 35.38
CA SER A 180 -20.02 11.82 34.99
C SER A 180 -20.30 10.99 33.73
N MET A 181 -19.26 10.52 33.02
CA MET A 181 -19.46 9.66 31.87
C MET A 181 -19.86 8.23 32.29
N PRO A 182 -20.84 7.61 31.61
CA PRO A 182 -21.17 6.21 31.82
C PRO A 182 -20.00 5.30 31.41
N ASP A 183 -19.73 4.25 32.20
CA ASP A 183 -18.69 3.24 31.92
C ASP A 183 -18.80 2.64 30.50
N GLU A 184 -20.03 2.57 29.97
CA GLU A 184 -20.30 2.11 28.61
C GLU A 184 -19.68 3.02 27.53
N THR A 185 -19.62 4.33 27.78
CA THR A 185 -19.03 5.30 26.85
C THR A 185 -17.50 5.20 26.84
N VAL A 186 -16.90 5.03 28.01
CA VAL A 186 -15.45 4.76 28.15
C VAL A 186 -15.09 3.45 27.45
N LYS A 187 -15.91 2.41 27.65
CA LYS A 187 -15.73 1.10 27.01
C LYS A 187 -15.88 1.16 25.48
N ILE A 188 -16.90 1.82 24.94
CA ILE A 188 -17.07 1.99 23.49
C ILE A 188 -15.90 2.77 22.88
N THR A 189 -15.38 3.77 23.58
CA THR A 189 -14.24 4.57 23.12
C THR A 189 -12.94 3.76 23.14
N ALA A 190 -12.72 2.94 24.17
CA ALA A 190 -11.61 1.99 24.23
C ALA A 190 -11.73 0.91 23.14
N ASP A 191 -12.93 0.35 22.94
CA ASP A 191 -13.18 -0.67 21.91
C ASP A 191 -12.89 -0.10 20.51
N ARG A 192 -13.20 1.17 20.24
CA ARG A 192 -12.85 1.87 18.99
C ARG A 192 -11.33 2.04 18.80
N LEU A 193 -10.58 2.26 19.88
CA LEU A 193 -9.11 2.32 19.85
C LEU A 193 -8.50 0.98 19.41
N PHE A 194 -9.11 -0.14 19.82
CA PHE A 194 -8.60 -1.49 19.58
C PHE A 194 -9.25 -2.25 18.40
N ALA A 195 -10.40 -1.79 17.88
CA ALA A 195 -11.14 -2.49 16.82
C ALA A 195 -10.51 -2.39 15.42
N GLY A 196 -9.51 -1.54 15.20
CA GLY A 196 -8.63 -1.58 14.02
C GLY A 196 -9.29 -1.49 12.64
N ARG A 197 -10.55 -1.03 12.53
CA ARG A 197 -11.23 -0.85 11.23
C ARG A 197 -10.96 0.55 10.68
N TYR A 198 -10.11 0.61 9.67
CA TYR A 198 -9.98 1.78 8.80
C TYR A 198 -10.77 1.52 7.52
N GLU A 199 -11.89 2.22 7.35
CA GLU A 199 -12.53 2.37 6.04
C GLU A 199 -11.78 3.47 5.28
N ASN A 200 -11.07 3.09 4.21
CA ASN A 200 -11.23 3.66 2.87
C ASN A 200 -10.21 3.04 1.87
N VAL A 201 -10.76 2.65 0.73
CA VAL A 201 -10.17 1.91 -0.41
C VAL A 201 -9.89 0.43 -0.12
N HIS A 202 -10.81 -0.43 -0.57
CA HIS A 202 -10.58 -1.87 -0.74
C HIS A 202 -9.48 -2.11 -1.79
N VAL A 203 -8.23 -1.89 -1.42
CA VAL A 203 -7.17 -2.79 -1.88
C VAL A 203 -7.28 -3.98 -0.94
N MET A 204 -7.49 -5.19 -1.47
CA MET A 204 -7.39 -6.38 -0.62
C MET A 204 -5.98 -6.41 -0.03
N ASP A 205 -5.86 -5.97 1.21
CA ASP A 205 -4.61 -5.98 1.95
C ASP A 205 -4.39 -7.39 2.49
N PHE A 206 -3.80 -8.25 1.65
CA PHE A 206 -3.30 -9.56 2.04
C PHE A 206 -1.99 -9.47 2.84
N GLY A 207 -1.49 -8.26 3.13
CA GLY A 207 -0.23 -7.99 3.84
C GLY A 207 -0.16 -8.49 5.29
N ARG A 208 -1.23 -9.11 5.82
CA ARG A 208 -1.22 -9.77 7.13
C ARG A 208 -0.79 -11.23 7.14
N PHE A 209 -0.23 -11.77 6.04
CA PHE A 209 0.51 -13.03 6.12
C PHE A 209 1.89 -12.89 6.84
N GLU A 210 2.36 -11.68 7.12
CA GLU A 210 3.69 -11.42 7.69
C GLU A 210 3.85 -11.62 9.22
N GLN A 211 2.88 -12.21 9.95
CA GLN A 211 3.07 -12.44 11.39
C GLN A 211 3.94 -13.67 11.71
N LYS A 212 5.26 -13.45 11.80
CA LYS A 212 6.31 -14.38 12.29
C LYS A 212 6.22 -15.78 11.65
N ILE A 213 6.82 -15.92 10.47
CA ILE A 213 6.88 -17.17 9.68
C ILE A 213 8.00 -18.12 10.20
N ASN A 214 8.64 -17.85 11.34
CA ASN A 214 9.80 -18.63 11.80
C ASN A 214 9.49 -19.80 12.75
N GLU A 215 8.24 -20.21 12.91
CA GLU A 215 7.90 -21.40 13.69
C GLU A 215 7.37 -22.48 12.77
N ASN A 216 8.27 -23.36 12.35
CA ASN A 216 7.87 -24.57 11.65
C ASN A 216 6.99 -25.44 12.53
N PHE A 217 5.86 -25.80 11.95
CA PHE A 217 4.77 -26.48 12.62
C PHE A 217 5.05 -27.98 12.81
N PHE A 218 5.82 -28.55 11.88
CA PHE A 218 6.33 -29.91 11.90
C PHE A 218 7.81 -29.85 11.52
N ALA A 219 8.70 -30.23 12.45
CA ALA A 219 10.08 -30.50 12.10
C ALA A 219 10.13 -31.95 11.60
N GLU A 220 10.42 -32.15 10.31
CA GLU A 220 10.51 -33.49 9.71
C GLU A 220 11.65 -34.35 10.30
N ASP A 221 12.54 -33.75 11.11
CA ASP A 221 13.75 -34.40 11.65
C ASP A 221 13.71 -34.72 13.16
N PHE A 222 12.54 -34.80 13.79
CA PHE A 222 12.45 -35.39 15.13
C PHE A 222 11.44 -36.55 15.16
N ALA A 223 11.94 -37.70 15.59
CA ALA A 223 11.24 -38.96 15.84
C ALA A 223 10.03 -38.88 16.82
N ASP A 224 9.60 -37.68 17.20
CA ASP A 224 8.66 -37.42 18.29
C ASP A 224 7.26 -36.99 17.82
N PHE A 225 7.06 -36.65 16.53
CA PHE A 225 5.76 -36.26 15.95
C PHE A 225 4.88 -35.40 16.88
N ARG A 226 5.47 -34.40 17.55
CA ARG A 226 4.75 -33.55 18.49
C ARG A 226 3.97 -32.49 17.73
N LEU A 227 2.68 -32.37 18.05
CA LEU A 227 1.82 -31.35 17.47
C LEU A 227 1.97 -30.03 18.24
N ASN A 228 2.33 -28.94 17.55
CA ASN A 228 2.29 -27.60 18.13
C ASN A 228 0.85 -27.07 18.17
N ALA A 229 -0.03 -27.53 19.07
CA ALA A 229 -1.46 -27.17 19.04
C ALA A 229 -1.76 -25.66 18.83
N ALA A 230 -0.96 -24.77 19.42
CA ALA A 230 -1.10 -23.31 19.28
C ALA A 230 -0.89 -22.80 17.84
N GLY A 231 0.12 -23.30 17.13
CA GLY A 231 0.33 -22.88 15.74
C GLY A 231 -0.72 -23.47 14.77
N LEU A 232 -1.33 -24.64 15.07
CA LEU A 232 -2.40 -25.20 14.24
C LEU A 232 -3.64 -24.34 14.38
N ASP A 233 -4.00 -23.98 15.61
CA ASP A 233 -5.12 -23.07 15.88
C ASP A 233 -4.88 -21.70 15.22
N LYS A 234 -3.64 -21.18 15.25
CA LYS A 234 -3.27 -19.94 14.53
C LYS A 234 -3.44 -20.08 13.02
N GLU A 235 -2.95 -21.17 12.42
CA GLU A 235 -3.06 -21.41 10.99
C GLU A 235 -4.53 -21.56 10.56
N VAL A 236 -5.33 -22.34 11.30
CA VAL A 236 -6.77 -22.47 11.07
C VAL A 236 -7.46 -21.11 11.09
N LYS A 237 -7.14 -20.26 12.06
CA LYS A 237 -7.69 -18.90 12.15
C LYS A 237 -7.28 -18.03 10.96
N ASN A 238 -6.02 -18.08 10.55
CA ASN A 238 -5.50 -17.31 9.41
C ASN A 238 -6.17 -17.73 8.10
N VAL A 239 -6.23 -19.04 7.85
CA VAL A 239 -6.87 -19.62 6.67
C VAL A 239 -8.37 -19.30 6.65
N SER A 240 -9.06 -19.41 7.79
CA SER A 240 -10.47 -19.03 7.89
C SER A 240 -10.69 -17.56 7.51
N GLY A 241 -9.85 -16.64 8.03
CA GLY A 241 -9.90 -15.22 7.67
C GLY A 241 -9.66 -14.98 6.18
N ALA A 242 -8.67 -15.66 5.59
CA ALA A 242 -8.39 -15.58 4.16
C ALA A 242 -9.56 -16.08 3.30
N MET A 243 -10.16 -17.21 3.67
CA MET A 243 -11.33 -17.77 2.97
C MET A 243 -12.54 -16.84 3.03
N SER A 244 -12.81 -16.21 4.17
CA SER A 244 -13.88 -15.21 4.29
C SER A 244 -13.62 -13.98 3.43
N ALA A 245 -12.38 -13.49 3.35
CA ALA A 245 -12.01 -12.36 2.48
C ALA A 245 -12.19 -12.71 1.00
N ILE A 246 -11.75 -13.90 0.59
CA ILE A 246 -11.93 -14.40 -0.78
C ILE A 246 -13.41 -14.54 -1.12
N GLN A 247 -14.22 -15.09 -0.22
CA GLN A 247 -15.66 -15.24 -0.42
C GLN A 247 -16.36 -13.89 -0.62
N ALA A 248 -15.97 -12.86 0.15
CA ALA A 248 -16.50 -11.50 -0.02
C ALA A 248 -16.10 -10.92 -1.40
N ALA A 249 -14.84 -11.05 -1.79
CA ALA A 249 -14.34 -10.57 -3.08
C ALA A 249 -15.02 -11.23 -4.29
N ILE A 250 -15.28 -12.54 -4.18
CA ILE A 250 -16.01 -13.32 -5.17
C ILE A 250 -17.41 -12.74 -5.40
N GLY A 251 -18.14 -12.43 -4.31
CA GLY A 251 -19.48 -11.85 -4.40
C GLY A 251 -19.51 -10.58 -5.26
N GLU A 252 -18.56 -9.67 -5.06
CA GLU A 252 -18.47 -8.41 -5.83
C GLU A 252 -18.15 -8.64 -7.31
N ILE A 253 -17.27 -9.59 -7.61
CA ILE A 253 -16.83 -9.87 -8.99
C ILE A 253 -17.95 -10.56 -9.78
N PHE A 254 -18.64 -11.53 -9.20
CA PHE A 254 -19.74 -12.23 -9.88
C PHE A 254 -20.94 -11.33 -10.14
N LEU A 255 -21.30 -10.48 -9.17
CA LEU A 255 -22.43 -9.54 -9.35
C LEU A 255 -22.16 -8.52 -10.45
N SER A 256 -20.90 -8.19 -10.70
CA SER A 256 -20.54 -7.13 -11.64
C SER A 256 -20.24 -7.64 -13.07
N ARG A 257 -19.88 -8.91 -13.29
CA ARG A 257 -19.15 -9.31 -14.52
C ARG A 257 -19.51 -10.71 -15.05
N GLY A 258 -20.19 -10.77 -16.19
CA GLY A 258 -20.74 -12.02 -16.77
C GLY A 258 -19.93 -12.74 -17.86
N LYS A 259 -18.69 -12.34 -18.21
CA LYS A 259 -17.97 -12.93 -19.39
C LYS A 259 -16.44 -13.13 -19.26
N GLY A 260 -15.83 -13.05 -18.07
CA GLY A 260 -14.37 -13.18 -17.88
C GLY A 260 -13.92 -14.56 -17.40
N ASN A 261 -12.73 -14.61 -16.76
CA ASN A 261 -12.21 -15.78 -16.05
C ASN A 261 -13.05 -16.21 -14.83
N GLY A 262 -14.21 -15.57 -14.60
CA GLY A 262 -15.09 -15.82 -13.47
C GLY A 262 -15.44 -17.30 -13.31
N GLY A 263 -15.70 -18.05 -14.40
CA GLY A 263 -15.96 -19.49 -14.32
C GLY A 263 -14.80 -20.27 -13.68
N LYS A 264 -13.57 -20.06 -14.18
CA LYS A 264 -12.37 -20.71 -13.64
C LYS A 264 -12.07 -20.31 -12.21
N ILE A 265 -12.28 -19.03 -11.87
CA ILE A 265 -12.13 -18.54 -10.48
C ILE A 265 -13.15 -19.23 -9.57
N LYS A 266 -14.39 -19.43 -10.04
CA LYS A 266 -15.42 -20.15 -9.29
C LYS A 266 -15.02 -21.58 -9.01
N GLU A 267 -14.62 -22.30 -10.06
CA GLU A 267 -14.21 -23.71 -9.98
C GLU A 267 -13.04 -23.87 -9.01
N LEU A 268 -12.01 -23.03 -9.15
CA LEU A 268 -10.86 -23.04 -8.24
C LEU A 268 -11.28 -22.69 -6.81
N PHE A 269 -12.21 -21.75 -6.60
CA PHE A 269 -12.70 -21.43 -5.27
C PHE A 269 -13.47 -22.59 -4.63
N GLU A 270 -14.36 -23.25 -5.38
CA GLU A 270 -15.11 -24.42 -4.92
C GLU A 270 -14.14 -25.56 -4.55
N GLU A 271 -13.10 -25.80 -5.36
CA GLU A 271 -12.01 -26.73 -5.05
C GLU A 271 -11.25 -26.34 -3.77
N THR A 272 -10.85 -25.07 -3.67
CA THR A 272 -10.14 -24.53 -2.49
C THR A 272 -10.98 -24.67 -1.22
N PHE A 273 -12.28 -24.40 -1.32
CA PHE A 273 -13.21 -24.51 -0.21
C PHE A 273 -13.38 -25.97 0.24
N SER A 274 -13.43 -26.92 -0.71
CA SER A 274 -13.43 -28.35 -0.39
C SER A 274 -12.15 -28.76 0.35
N ILE A 275 -10.97 -28.36 -0.14
CA ILE A 275 -9.68 -28.62 0.54
C ILE A 275 -9.69 -28.01 1.95
N TYR A 276 -10.16 -26.77 2.08
CA TYR A 276 -10.30 -26.09 3.37
C TYR A 276 -11.19 -26.87 4.35
N GLN A 277 -12.35 -27.36 3.92
CA GLN A 277 -13.22 -28.17 4.78
C GLN A 277 -12.53 -29.45 5.24
N THR A 278 -11.84 -30.16 4.34
CA THR A 278 -11.10 -31.38 4.72
C THR A 278 -9.93 -31.08 5.65
N PHE A 279 -9.24 -29.95 5.46
CA PHE A 279 -8.18 -29.46 6.35
C PHE A 279 -8.72 -29.14 7.74
N LEU A 280 -9.89 -28.48 7.85
CA LEU A 280 -10.52 -28.19 9.13
C LEU A 280 -10.92 -29.46 9.89
N ILE A 281 -11.49 -30.45 9.20
CA ILE A 281 -11.89 -31.72 9.81
C ILE A 281 -10.66 -32.46 10.36
N GLU A 282 -9.57 -32.50 9.60
CA GLU A 282 -8.33 -33.13 10.05
C GLU A 282 -7.66 -32.33 11.17
N ALA A 283 -7.59 -31.01 11.07
CA ALA A 283 -7.07 -30.16 12.14
C ALA A 283 -7.86 -30.34 13.45
N ALA A 284 -9.19 -30.45 13.35
CA ALA A 284 -10.06 -30.69 14.50
C ALA A 284 -9.87 -32.09 15.11
N SER A 285 -9.61 -33.13 14.29
CA SER A 285 -9.36 -34.49 14.78
C SER A 285 -8.02 -34.63 15.52
N LEU A 286 -7.06 -33.75 15.24
CA LEU A 286 -5.79 -33.66 15.94
C LEU A 286 -5.84 -32.79 17.20
N LYS A 287 -6.92 -32.04 17.42
CA LYS A 287 -7.04 -31.11 18.54
C LYS A 287 -7.00 -31.85 19.88
N GLY A 288 -6.15 -31.37 20.80
CA GLY A 288 -5.94 -31.96 22.13
C GLY A 288 -4.93 -33.11 22.16
N ARG A 289 -4.44 -33.59 21.02
CA ARG A 289 -3.37 -34.59 20.95
C ARG A 289 -2.01 -33.90 21.02
N LYS A 290 -1.11 -34.42 21.88
CA LYS A 290 0.28 -33.95 21.97
C LYS A 290 1.22 -34.63 20.96
N VAL A 291 0.89 -35.87 20.58
CA VAL A 291 1.67 -36.70 19.65
C VAL A 291 0.74 -37.20 18.55
N ILE A 292 1.19 -37.06 17.31
CA ILE A 292 0.51 -37.55 16.11
C ILE A 292 1.37 -38.61 15.42
N THR A 293 0.84 -39.30 14.42
CA THR A 293 1.63 -40.22 13.60
C THR A 293 2.27 -39.48 12.43
N GLY A 294 3.37 -40.00 11.87
CA GLY A 294 3.97 -39.41 10.67
C GLY A 294 3.05 -39.36 9.47
N LYS A 295 2.12 -40.32 9.35
CA LYS A 295 1.08 -40.30 8.31
C LYS A 295 0.11 -39.13 8.49
N GLU A 296 -0.32 -38.87 9.74
CA GLU A 296 -1.19 -37.73 10.06
C GLU A 296 -0.47 -36.40 9.81
N SER A 297 0.79 -36.28 10.27
CA SER A 297 1.62 -35.09 10.04
C SER A 297 1.80 -34.78 8.55
N LYS A 298 2.11 -35.79 7.75
CA LYS A 298 2.28 -35.64 6.30
C LYS A 298 0.95 -35.30 5.61
N SER A 299 -0.14 -35.93 6.05
CA SER A 299 -1.48 -35.69 5.49
C SER A 299 -1.94 -34.24 5.71
N ILE A 300 -1.80 -33.71 6.93
CA ILE A 300 -2.20 -32.34 7.23
C ILE A 300 -1.30 -31.30 6.52
N GLU A 301 0.00 -31.57 6.42
CA GLU A 301 0.93 -30.68 5.71
C GLU A 301 0.64 -30.65 4.20
N ASN A 302 0.36 -31.80 3.58
CA ASN A 302 -0.06 -31.85 2.17
C ASN A 302 -1.34 -31.03 1.92
N LYS A 303 -2.34 -31.13 2.82
CA LYS A 303 -3.58 -30.33 2.70
C LYS A 303 -3.31 -28.84 2.90
N ARG A 304 -2.44 -28.49 3.85
CA ARG A 304 -2.02 -27.11 4.10
C ARG A 304 -1.30 -26.52 2.88
N GLU A 305 -0.37 -27.26 2.28
CA GLU A 305 0.35 -26.81 1.08
C GLU A 305 -0.60 -26.63 -0.10
N ALA A 306 -1.46 -27.61 -0.37
CA ALA A 306 -2.48 -27.53 -1.42
C ALA A 306 -3.41 -26.32 -1.22
N LEU A 307 -3.84 -26.09 0.01
CA LEU A 307 -4.69 -24.96 0.36
C LEU A 307 -3.98 -23.61 0.13
N ARG A 308 -2.73 -23.47 0.58
CA ARG A 308 -1.92 -22.26 0.37
C ARG A 308 -1.70 -22.01 -1.12
N ARG A 309 -1.40 -23.05 -1.89
CA ARG A 309 -1.23 -22.97 -3.34
C ARG A 309 -2.51 -22.46 -4.02
N ASN A 310 -3.66 -23.01 -3.68
CA ASN A 310 -4.92 -22.59 -4.29
C ASN A 310 -5.34 -21.17 -3.87
N ILE A 311 -5.08 -20.77 -2.62
CA ILE A 311 -5.28 -19.38 -2.16
C ILE A 311 -4.40 -18.41 -2.95
N VAL A 312 -3.13 -18.73 -3.17
CA VAL A 312 -2.20 -17.94 -3.98
C VAL A 312 -2.68 -17.84 -5.44
N LEU A 313 -3.14 -18.96 -6.02
CA LEU A 313 -3.69 -18.96 -7.38
C LEU A 313 -4.92 -18.07 -7.49
N LEU A 314 -5.87 -18.17 -6.56
CA LEU A 314 -7.04 -17.31 -6.52
C LEU A 314 -6.64 -15.84 -6.43
N TYR A 315 -5.72 -15.50 -5.54
CA TYR A 315 -5.19 -14.14 -5.41
C TYR A 315 -4.63 -13.60 -6.73
N LEU A 316 -3.74 -14.35 -7.38
CA LEU A 316 -3.12 -13.94 -8.64
C LEU A 316 -4.15 -13.83 -9.77
N MET A 317 -5.14 -14.72 -9.82
CA MET A 317 -6.23 -14.65 -10.79
C MET A 317 -7.11 -13.41 -10.59
N PHE A 318 -7.42 -13.07 -9.34
CA PHE A 318 -8.14 -11.83 -9.03
C PHE A 318 -7.35 -10.59 -9.42
N ALA A 319 -6.07 -10.54 -9.07
CA ALA A 319 -5.20 -9.44 -9.41
C ALA A 319 -5.06 -9.29 -10.93
N SER A 320 -4.88 -10.40 -11.65
CA SER A 320 -4.79 -10.40 -13.12
C SER A 320 -6.08 -9.89 -13.77
N GLU A 321 -7.25 -10.34 -13.31
CA GLU A 321 -8.54 -9.90 -13.84
C GLU A 321 -8.80 -8.41 -13.57
N ASP A 322 -8.51 -7.93 -12.36
CA ASP A 322 -8.63 -6.51 -12.00
C ASP A 322 -7.70 -5.61 -12.84
N LEU A 323 -6.46 -6.05 -13.06
CA LEU A 323 -5.50 -5.38 -13.94
C LEU A 323 -5.99 -5.36 -15.39
N ASN A 324 -6.46 -6.48 -15.93
CA ASN A 324 -7.00 -6.54 -17.29
C ASN A 324 -8.17 -5.57 -17.49
N ILE A 325 -9.04 -5.44 -16.48
CA ILE A 325 -10.19 -4.55 -16.54
C ILE A 325 -9.76 -3.09 -16.49
N LYS A 326 -8.85 -2.74 -15.58
CA LYS A 326 -8.29 -1.39 -15.51
C LYS A 326 -7.55 -1.04 -16.80
N SER A 327 -6.76 -1.97 -17.36
CA SER A 327 -6.13 -1.79 -18.66
C SER A 327 -7.14 -1.54 -19.79
N GLY A 328 -8.25 -2.30 -19.82
CA GLY A 328 -9.34 -2.11 -20.78
C GLY A 328 -10.00 -0.72 -20.69
N LEU A 329 -10.22 -0.22 -19.46
CA LEU A 329 -10.76 1.13 -19.22
C LEU A 329 -9.84 2.22 -19.80
N PHE A 330 -8.51 2.08 -19.65
CA PHE A 330 -7.54 3.04 -20.19
C PHE A 330 -7.33 2.90 -21.70
N ALA A 331 -7.45 1.69 -22.24
CA ALA A 331 -7.32 1.44 -23.66
C ALA A 331 -8.51 1.98 -24.47
N GLY A 332 -9.55 2.51 -23.80
CA GLY A 332 -10.81 2.87 -24.46
C GLY A 332 -11.42 1.66 -25.15
N LYS A 333 -11.27 0.45 -24.59
CA LYS A 333 -11.97 -0.74 -25.08
C LYS A 333 -13.21 -0.94 -24.26
N ASN A 334 -14.32 -1.26 -24.92
CA ASN A 334 -15.56 -1.54 -24.21
C ASN A 334 -15.42 -2.90 -23.52
N SER A 335 -15.44 -2.92 -22.18
CA SER A 335 -15.12 -4.10 -21.36
C SER A 335 -16.01 -5.32 -21.61
N ARG A 336 -17.14 -5.16 -22.31
CA ARG A 336 -18.06 -6.25 -22.62
C ARG A 336 -17.66 -7.11 -23.83
N ASN A 337 -16.88 -6.59 -24.78
CA ASN A 337 -16.61 -7.28 -26.05
C ASN A 337 -15.12 -7.37 -26.43
N ASN A 338 -14.19 -6.70 -25.74
CA ASN A 338 -12.78 -6.56 -26.17
C ASN A 338 -12.57 -5.99 -27.59
N GLU A 339 -13.65 -5.62 -28.28
CA GLU A 339 -13.61 -4.88 -29.52
C GLU A 339 -13.06 -3.48 -29.22
N PRO A 340 -12.18 -2.93 -30.08
CA PRO A 340 -11.84 -1.51 -30.01
C PRO A 340 -13.15 -0.72 -30.03
N LEU A 341 -13.26 0.36 -29.23
CA LEU A 341 -14.28 1.39 -29.47
C LEU A 341 -13.98 1.88 -30.89
N ALA A 342 -14.70 1.32 -31.86
CA ALA A 342 -14.51 1.66 -33.27
C ALA A 342 -14.56 3.18 -33.37
N GLU A 343 -13.50 3.77 -33.92
CA GLU A 343 -13.60 5.11 -34.48
C GLU A 343 -14.84 5.07 -35.38
N GLN A 344 -15.89 5.78 -34.99
CA GLN A 344 -17.06 5.86 -35.84
C GLN A 344 -16.56 6.38 -37.19
N PRO A 345 -16.83 5.66 -38.30
CA PRO A 345 -16.62 6.25 -39.60
C PRO A 345 -17.44 7.54 -39.64
N HIS A 346 -16.78 8.62 -40.07
CA HIS A 346 -17.46 9.84 -40.46
C HIS A 346 -18.72 9.48 -41.24
N CYS A 347 -19.86 10.02 -40.79
CA CYS A 347 -21.19 9.69 -41.27
C CYS A 347 -21.25 9.48 -42.79
N GLY A 348 -21.39 8.23 -43.20
CA GLY A 348 -21.60 7.84 -44.59
C GLY A 348 -22.11 6.42 -44.67
N GLY A 349 -23.43 6.24 -44.67
CA GLY A 349 -24.08 5.00 -45.09
C GLY A 349 -24.83 4.23 -44.01
N THR A 350 -26.16 4.28 -44.13
CA THR A 350 -27.13 3.25 -43.71
C THR A 350 -27.30 2.92 -42.21
N THR A 351 -28.08 3.75 -41.51
CA THR A 351 -29.00 3.28 -40.43
C THR A 351 -30.25 4.18 -40.42
N SER A 352 -31.30 3.75 -41.10
CA SER A 352 -32.43 4.57 -41.54
C SER A 352 -33.68 4.58 -40.64
N LEU A 353 -33.68 3.98 -39.44
CA LEU A 353 -34.90 3.98 -38.61
C LEU A 353 -34.80 4.69 -37.27
N TRP A 354 -33.61 4.84 -36.70
CA TRP A 354 -33.44 5.54 -35.41
C TRP A 354 -33.27 7.06 -35.58
N LEU A 355 -32.65 7.49 -36.68
CA LEU A 355 -32.45 8.92 -37.00
C LEU A 355 -33.75 9.63 -37.43
N ILE A 356 -34.73 8.91 -37.99
CA ILE A 356 -36.01 9.51 -38.41
C ILE A 356 -36.85 9.94 -37.20
N LYS A 357 -36.87 9.15 -36.12
CA LYS A 357 -37.60 9.52 -34.89
C LYS A 357 -36.96 10.69 -34.12
N CYS A 358 -35.62 10.82 -34.14
CA CYS A 358 -34.96 11.97 -33.51
C CYS A 358 -35.08 13.26 -34.33
N ARG A 359 -35.19 13.18 -35.66
CA ARG A 359 -35.30 14.34 -36.54
C ARG A 359 -36.71 14.97 -36.53
N ALA A 360 -37.74 14.21 -36.19
CA ALA A 360 -39.12 14.70 -36.06
C ALA A 360 -39.37 15.49 -34.76
N LEU A 361 -38.49 15.39 -33.75
CA LEU A 361 -38.70 16.00 -32.43
C LEU A 361 -37.68 17.10 -32.03
N CYS A 362 -36.58 17.28 -32.78
CA CYS A 362 -35.65 18.41 -32.57
C CYS A 362 -35.79 19.44 -33.72
N HIS A 363 -36.42 20.59 -33.44
CA HIS A 363 -36.28 21.80 -34.28
C HIS A 363 -34.78 22.18 -34.41
N PRO A 364 -34.33 22.79 -35.52
CA PRO A 364 -32.93 23.05 -35.79
C PRO A 364 -32.45 24.27 -35.01
N THR A 365 -32.26 24.10 -33.71
CA THR A 365 -31.45 25.01 -32.91
C THR A 365 -30.26 24.20 -32.37
N HIS A 366 -29.08 24.79 -32.41
CA HIS A 366 -27.76 24.19 -32.16
C HIS A 366 -27.56 23.47 -30.80
N ARG A 367 -28.60 23.28 -29.97
CA ARG A 367 -28.55 22.65 -28.64
C ARG A 367 -28.63 21.12 -28.62
N CYS A 368 -29.27 20.43 -29.58
CA CYS A 368 -29.41 18.97 -29.50
C CYS A 368 -28.05 18.21 -29.62
N ARG A 369 -27.01 18.78 -30.27
CA ARG A 369 -25.68 18.13 -30.39
C ARG A 369 -24.92 17.96 -29.07
N ARG A 370 -25.19 18.78 -28.03
CA ARG A 370 -24.51 18.64 -26.72
C ARG A 370 -25.14 17.56 -25.83
N LEU A 371 -26.43 17.27 -26.00
CA LEU A 371 -27.15 16.28 -25.19
C LEU A 371 -26.84 14.85 -25.63
N CYS A 372 -26.67 14.60 -26.93
CA CYS A 372 -26.34 13.27 -27.45
C CYS A 372 -24.88 12.81 -27.21
N ARG A 373 -23.97 13.68 -26.73
CA ARG A 373 -22.60 13.28 -26.35
C ARG A 373 -22.49 12.76 -24.90
N ARG A 374 -23.51 12.97 -24.06
CA ARG A 374 -23.46 12.57 -22.64
C ARG A 374 -23.62 11.07 -22.33
N PRO A 375 -24.31 10.21 -23.12
CA PRO A 375 -24.48 8.82 -22.69
C PRO A 375 -23.19 7.99 -22.74
N HIS A 376 -22.15 8.41 -23.48
CA HIS A 376 -20.83 7.75 -23.44
C HIS A 376 -20.00 8.09 -22.20
N GLN A 377 -20.26 9.22 -21.52
CA GLN A 377 -19.60 9.56 -20.24
C GLN A 377 -20.11 8.70 -19.08
N ALA A 378 -21.28 8.06 -19.22
CA ALA A 378 -21.85 7.20 -18.17
C ALA A 378 -21.12 5.85 -18.01
N LEU A 379 -20.18 5.50 -18.91
CA LEU A 379 -19.41 4.25 -18.86
C LEU A 379 -17.94 4.44 -18.45
N GLY A 380 -17.53 5.65 -18.04
CA GLY A 380 -16.21 5.88 -17.43
C GLY A 380 -14.98 5.71 -18.34
N ALA A 381 -15.17 5.55 -19.66
CA ALA A 381 -14.04 5.49 -20.60
C ALA A 381 -13.38 6.87 -20.68
N MET A 382 -12.12 6.96 -20.24
CA MET A 382 -11.34 8.18 -20.40
C MET A 382 -11.04 8.40 -21.90
N PRO A 383 -11.04 9.65 -22.39
CA PRO A 383 -10.65 9.93 -23.76
C PRO A 383 -9.24 9.38 -24.04
N PRO A 384 -8.99 8.77 -25.20
CA PRO A 384 -7.69 8.23 -25.53
C PRO A 384 -6.66 9.36 -25.50
N SER A 385 -5.77 9.28 -24.52
CA SER A 385 -4.66 10.17 -24.34
C SER A 385 -3.37 9.34 -24.36
N ARG A 386 -2.24 9.95 -24.70
CA ARG A 386 -0.94 9.25 -24.71
C ARG A 386 -0.63 8.68 -23.31
N GLU A 387 -1.14 9.36 -22.30
CA GLU A 387 -1.07 9.08 -20.88
C GLU A 387 -1.84 7.79 -20.50
N ASN A 388 -3.06 7.64 -21.01
CA ASN A 388 -3.88 6.45 -20.78
C ASN A 388 -3.24 5.20 -21.41
N GLY A 389 -2.64 5.34 -22.59
CA GLY A 389 -1.93 4.24 -23.24
C GLY A 389 -0.77 3.66 -22.41
N LYS A 390 -0.06 4.50 -21.66
CA LYS A 390 1.05 4.04 -20.79
C LYS A 390 0.55 3.32 -19.54
N LEU A 391 -0.49 3.83 -18.87
CA LEU A 391 -1.09 3.13 -17.72
C LEU A 391 -1.69 1.78 -18.15
N ALA A 392 -2.33 1.74 -19.32
CA ALA A 392 -2.81 0.50 -19.92
C ALA A 392 -1.68 -0.50 -20.17
N TYR A 393 -0.54 -0.03 -20.69
CA TYR A 393 0.64 -0.84 -20.94
C TYR A 393 1.27 -1.40 -19.65
N GLU A 394 1.49 -0.57 -18.62
CA GLU A 394 2.03 -1.01 -17.32
C GLU A 394 1.10 -2.04 -16.67
N SER A 395 -0.21 -1.79 -16.71
CA SER A 395 -1.24 -2.72 -16.24
C SER A 395 -1.20 -4.05 -17.00
N GLY A 396 -1.01 -4.00 -18.32
CA GLY A 396 -0.83 -5.20 -19.16
C GLY A 396 0.44 -5.99 -18.83
N LEU A 397 1.54 -5.31 -18.49
CA LEU A 397 2.77 -5.99 -18.07
C LEU A 397 2.61 -6.67 -16.71
N LEU A 398 1.92 -6.01 -15.76
CA LEU A 398 1.57 -6.62 -14.48
C LEU A 398 0.63 -7.82 -14.67
N ALA A 399 -0.39 -7.70 -15.53
CA ALA A 399 -1.29 -8.81 -15.84
C ALA A 399 -0.55 -10.00 -16.46
N LYS A 400 0.43 -9.74 -17.34
CA LYS A 400 1.32 -10.76 -17.89
C LYS A 400 2.18 -11.43 -16.81
N THR A 401 2.77 -10.63 -15.91
CA THR A 401 3.57 -11.15 -14.78
C THR A 401 2.70 -12.03 -13.86
N ALA A 402 1.46 -11.62 -13.58
CA ALA A 402 0.51 -12.43 -12.84
C ALA A 402 0.21 -13.75 -13.56
N ALA A 403 0.03 -13.73 -14.88
CA ALA A 403 -0.19 -14.94 -15.68
C ALA A 403 1.02 -15.90 -15.65
N GLU A 404 2.25 -15.37 -15.69
CA GLU A 404 3.48 -16.16 -15.54
C GLU A 404 3.56 -16.81 -14.14
N LEU A 405 3.21 -16.07 -13.08
CA LEU A 405 3.14 -16.60 -11.72
C LEU A 405 2.04 -17.64 -11.53
N ILE A 406 0.87 -17.46 -12.18
CA ILE A 406 -0.21 -18.45 -12.20
C ILE A 406 0.29 -19.74 -12.85
N ALA A 407 0.93 -19.65 -14.02
CA ALA A 407 1.48 -20.81 -14.72
C ALA A 407 2.54 -21.55 -13.89
N LYS A 408 3.46 -20.82 -13.24
CA LYS A 408 4.47 -21.41 -12.34
C LYS A 408 3.84 -22.08 -11.12
N THR A 409 2.79 -21.49 -10.56
CA THR A 409 2.08 -22.05 -9.40
C THR A 409 1.30 -23.31 -9.79
N GLN A 410 0.68 -23.34 -10.97
CA GLN A 410 -0.03 -24.50 -11.53
C GLN A 410 0.91 -25.65 -11.90
N SER A 411 2.17 -25.36 -12.27
CA SER A 411 3.14 -26.40 -12.64
C SER A 411 3.70 -27.19 -11.45
N GLY A 412 3.19 -26.95 -10.23
CA GLY A 412 3.66 -27.64 -9.03
C GLY A 412 4.94 -27.07 -8.43
N ALA A 413 5.44 -25.92 -8.90
CA ALA A 413 6.68 -25.35 -8.36
C ALA A 413 6.57 -25.11 -6.83
N PRO A 414 7.66 -25.29 -6.06
CA PRO A 414 7.65 -25.10 -4.61
C PRO A 414 7.24 -23.68 -4.23
N LEU A 415 6.41 -23.52 -3.21
CA LEU A 415 5.94 -22.20 -2.76
C LEU A 415 7.09 -21.27 -2.36
N GLY A 416 8.18 -21.82 -1.80
CA GLY A 416 9.39 -21.07 -1.45
C GLY A 416 10.03 -20.33 -2.63
N GLU A 417 9.95 -20.89 -3.84
CA GLU A 417 10.45 -20.23 -5.06
C GLU A 417 9.49 -19.19 -5.65
N ILE A 418 8.19 -19.33 -5.37
CA ILE A 418 7.15 -18.47 -5.95
C ILE A 418 6.94 -17.24 -5.05
N TYR A 419 7.06 -17.40 -3.74
CA TYR A 419 6.74 -16.36 -2.76
C TYR A 419 7.53 -15.05 -2.92
N PRO A 420 8.85 -15.04 -3.18
CA PRO A 420 9.59 -13.80 -3.44
C PRO A 420 9.06 -13.07 -4.68
N ALA A 421 8.67 -13.81 -5.71
CA ALA A 421 8.13 -13.25 -6.94
C ALA A 421 6.72 -12.69 -6.74
N ILE A 422 5.88 -13.33 -5.91
CA ILE A 422 4.58 -12.79 -5.48
C ILE A 422 4.77 -11.51 -4.69
N LYS A 423 5.69 -11.47 -3.71
CA LYS A 423 5.97 -10.26 -2.93
C LYS A 423 6.46 -9.10 -3.81
N SER A 424 7.29 -9.41 -4.80
CA SER A 424 7.71 -8.43 -5.82
C SER A 424 6.52 -7.94 -6.65
N PHE A 425 5.63 -8.85 -7.06
CA PHE A 425 4.42 -8.53 -7.81
C PHE A 425 3.45 -7.65 -6.99
N GLU A 426 3.23 -7.96 -5.71
CA GLU A 426 2.41 -7.19 -4.78
C GLU A 426 2.94 -5.78 -4.59
N SER A 427 4.25 -5.64 -4.33
CA SER A 427 4.91 -4.35 -4.19
C SER A 427 4.76 -3.50 -5.45
N THR A 428 5.01 -4.11 -6.62
CA THR A 428 4.91 -3.41 -7.91
C THR A 428 3.47 -3.02 -8.22
N THR A 429 2.51 -3.91 -7.96
CA THR A 429 1.07 -3.65 -8.14
C THR A 429 0.58 -2.56 -7.20
N GLY A 430 1.00 -2.58 -5.94
CA GLY A 430 0.69 -1.55 -4.96
C GLY A 430 1.23 -0.17 -5.36
N ALA A 431 2.47 -0.11 -5.85
CA ALA A 431 3.05 1.12 -6.39
C ALA A 431 2.26 1.64 -7.60
N TRP A 432 1.89 0.74 -8.52
CA TRP A 432 1.07 1.08 -9.69
C TRP A 432 -0.33 1.57 -9.30
N LEU A 433 -0.99 0.93 -8.34
CA LEU A 433 -2.30 1.37 -7.84
C LEU A 433 -2.23 2.77 -7.21
N LYS A 434 -1.21 3.04 -6.38
CA LYS A 434 -1.00 4.39 -5.81
C LYS A 434 -0.84 5.44 -6.91
N LYS A 435 0.01 5.16 -7.91
CA LYS A 435 0.19 6.02 -9.10
C LYS A 435 -1.13 6.24 -9.83
N LEU A 436 -1.92 5.18 -10.01
CA LEU A 436 -3.21 5.25 -10.66
C LEU A 436 -4.21 6.14 -9.89
N PHE A 437 -4.31 5.99 -8.57
CA PHE A 437 -5.17 6.83 -7.74
C PHE A 437 -4.79 8.31 -7.81
N VAL A 438 -3.50 8.61 -7.73
CA VAL A 438 -2.99 9.98 -7.88
C VAL A 438 -3.33 10.53 -9.27
N PHE A 439 -3.13 9.73 -10.32
CA PHE A 439 -3.48 10.11 -11.69
C PHE A 439 -4.96 10.42 -11.84
N MET A 440 -5.85 9.55 -11.36
CA MET A 440 -7.30 9.76 -11.43
C MET A 440 -7.70 11.03 -10.69
N ARG A 441 -7.20 11.22 -9.46
CA ARG A 441 -7.53 12.41 -8.66
C ARG A 441 -7.06 13.70 -9.31
N LEU A 442 -5.85 13.73 -9.84
CA LEU A 442 -5.31 14.90 -10.53
C LEU A 442 -6.01 15.19 -11.85
N SER A 443 -6.42 14.15 -12.57
CA SER A 443 -7.21 14.29 -13.79
C SER A 443 -8.57 14.92 -13.49
N ASP A 444 -9.28 14.43 -12.48
CA ASP A 444 -10.57 15.00 -12.04
C ASP A 444 -10.42 16.48 -11.64
N MET A 445 -9.39 16.80 -10.86
CA MET A 445 -9.10 18.19 -10.46
C MET A 445 -8.76 19.08 -11.66
N LEU A 446 -8.03 18.56 -12.64
CA LEU A 446 -7.71 19.30 -13.86
C LEU A 446 -8.97 19.56 -14.69
N GLU A 447 -9.88 18.58 -14.79
CA GLU A 447 -11.18 18.76 -15.44
C GLU A 447 -12.03 19.81 -14.73
N GLU A 448 -12.08 19.78 -13.39
CA GLU A 448 -12.76 20.81 -12.61
C GLU A 448 -12.18 22.21 -12.86
N ILE A 449 -10.85 22.35 -12.86
CA ILE A 449 -10.17 23.63 -13.16
C ILE A 449 -10.45 24.08 -14.59
N LYS A 450 -10.46 23.16 -15.57
CA LYS A 450 -10.81 23.47 -16.97
C LYS A 450 -12.28 23.90 -17.08
N ALA A 451 -13.18 23.31 -16.29
CA ALA A 451 -14.58 23.70 -16.21
C ALA A 451 -14.81 25.08 -15.56
N LEU A 452 -13.87 25.57 -14.74
CA LEU A 452 -13.85 26.95 -14.22
C LEU A 452 -13.48 28.02 -15.27
N GLY A 453 -13.44 27.64 -16.56
CA GLY A 453 -13.33 28.57 -17.68
C GLY A 453 -14.41 29.68 -17.65
N PHE A 454 -14.24 30.70 -18.49
CA PHE A 454 -15.24 31.77 -18.57
C PHE A 454 -16.56 31.20 -19.08
N SER A 455 -17.64 31.42 -18.33
CA SER A 455 -18.97 30.91 -18.69
C SER A 455 -19.51 31.59 -19.96
N CYS A 456 -19.07 32.83 -20.23
CA CYS A 456 -19.46 33.64 -21.38
C CYS A 456 -18.44 34.77 -21.65
N ALA A 457 -18.66 35.53 -22.73
CA ALA A 457 -17.85 36.72 -23.05
C ALA A 457 -17.93 37.80 -21.95
N TYR A 458 -19.09 37.95 -21.30
CA TYR A 458 -19.28 38.90 -20.19
C TYR A 458 -18.42 38.54 -18.97
N ASP A 459 -18.37 37.27 -18.55
CA ASP A 459 -17.51 36.84 -17.44
C ASP A 459 -16.02 37.11 -17.74
N ARG A 460 -15.63 36.94 -19.01
CA ARG A 460 -14.27 37.32 -19.46
C ARG A 460 -14.03 38.82 -19.43
N PHE A 461 -14.99 39.62 -19.86
CA PHE A 461 -14.91 41.07 -19.82
C PHE A 461 -14.83 41.58 -18.37
N LEU A 462 -15.75 41.14 -17.50
CA LEU A 462 -15.78 41.51 -16.09
C LEU A 462 -14.47 41.13 -15.38
N TYR A 463 -13.95 39.92 -15.61
CA TYR A 463 -12.64 39.53 -15.09
C TYR A 463 -11.52 40.45 -15.62
N SER A 464 -11.53 40.79 -16.90
CA SER A 464 -10.49 41.64 -17.52
C SER A 464 -10.55 43.06 -16.95
N TYR A 465 -11.76 43.61 -16.78
CA TYR A 465 -12.01 44.88 -16.13
C TYR A 465 -11.54 44.88 -14.67
N LEU A 466 -11.96 43.89 -13.88
CA LEU A 466 -11.51 43.74 -12.49
C LEU A 466 -10.00 43.56 -12.41
N ASN A 467 -9.39 42.80 -13.31
CA ASN A 467 -7.94 42.62 -13.33
C ASN A 467 -7.19 43.92 -13.67
N LEU A 468 -7.80 44.84 -14.41
CA LEU A 468 -7.22 46.14 -14.74
C LEU A 468 -7.40 47.16 -13.60
N VAL A 469 -8.61 47.23 -13.02
CA VAL A 469 -8.99 48.25 -12.03
C VAL A 469 -8.68 47.83 -10.60
N ASN A 470 -8.83 46.54 -10.27
CA ASN A 470 -8.59 45.97 -8.95
C ASN A 470 -7.94 44.57 -9.07
N PRO A 471 -6.66 44.51 -9.46
CA PRO A 471 -5.93 43.25 -9.65
C PRO A 471 -5.85 42.40 -8.38
N ASP A 472 -5.96 43.03 -7.21
CA ASP A 472 -5.91 42.40 -5.89
C ASP A 472 -7.27 41.88 -5.41
N SER A 473 -8.32 42.06 -6.21
CA SER A 473 -9.62 41.45 -5.92
C SER A 473 -9.48 39.93 -5.76
N ASN A 474 -10.07 39.40 -4.69
CA ASN A 474 -10.01 37.97 -4.36
C ASN A 474 -10.36 37.07 -5.55
N TYR A 475 -11.30 37.50 -6.39
CA TYR A 475 -11.69 36.78 -7.59
C TYR A 475 -10.56 36.66 -8.63
N VAL A 476 -9.88 37.76 -8.94
CA VAL A 476 -8.79 37.79 -9.93
C VAL A 476 -7.60 36.99 -9.44
N VAL A 477 -7.19 37.17 -8.17
CA VAL A 477 -6.08 36.46 -7.54
C VAL A 477 -6.33 34.95 -7.55
N LYS A 478 -7.50 34.50 -7.09
CA LYS A 478 -7.86 33.07 -7.04
C LYS A 478 -7.92 32.45 -8.43
N ARG A 479 -8.44 33.16 -9.44
CA ARG A 479 -8.52 32.63 -10.80
C ARG A 479 -7.15 32.54 -11.48
N LYS A 480 -6.25 33.53 -11.25
CA LYS A 480 -4.84 33.42 -11.68
C LYS A 480 -4.16 32.23 -11.01
N LYS A 481 -4.36 32.05 -9.71
CA LYS A 481 -3.84 30.90 -8.95
C LYS A 481 -4.32 29.59 -9.57
N MET A 482 -5.63 29.42 -9.81
CA MET A 482 -6.17 28.20 -10.42
C MET A 482 -5.61 27.88 -11.82
N ARG A 483 -5.37 28.89 -12.67
CA ARG A 483 -4.70 28.65 -13.96
C ARG A 483 -3.26 28.16 -13.79
N LYS A 484 -2.51 28.76 -12.86
CA LYS A 484 -1.15 28.31 -12.54
C LYS A 484 -1.18 26.89 -11.99
N THR A 485 -2.06 26.61 -11.03
CA THR A 485 -2.28 25.26 -10.48
C THR A 485 -2.65 24.26 -11.56
N GLY A 486 -3.56 24.59 -12.48
CA GLY A 486 -3.92 23.71 -13.60
C GLY A 486 -2.72 23.33 -14.46
N ARG A 487 -1.83 24.28 -14.78
CA ARG A 487 -0.58 23.99 -15.51
C ARG A 487 0.39 23.14 -14.69
N VAL A 488 0.47 23.37 -13.38
CA VAL A 488 1.29 22.52 -12.49
C VAL A 488 0.74 21.10 -12.47
N ILE A 489 -0.57 20.92 -12.32
CA ILE A 489 -1.22 19.60 -12.35
C ILE A 489 -0.98 18.92 -13.71
N GLU A 490 -1.13 19.63 -14.83
CA GLU A 490 -0.89 19.11 -16.17
C GLU A 490 0.57 18.64 -16.32
N LYS A 491 1.55 19.44 -15.87
CA LYS A 491 2.97 19.05 -15.84
C LYS A 491 3.25 17.90 -14.87
N THR A 492 2.59 17.85 -13.71
CA THR A 492 2.72 16.74 -12.77
C THR A 492 2.13 15.46 -13.35
N LEU A 493 1.00 15.54 -14.04
CA LEU A 493 0.44 14.42 -14.79
C LEU A 493 1.44 13.95 -15.82
N GLU A 494 2.03 14.83 -16.63
CA GLU A 494 3.10 14.49 -17.59
C GLU A 494 4.33 13.84 -16.91
N ASN A 495 4.72 14.32 -15.72
CA ASN A 495 5.84 13.81 -14.93
C ASN A 495 5.51 12.57 -14.09
N LEU A 496 4.24 12.19 -13.94
CA LEU A 496 3.87 10.90 -13.35
C LEU A 496 4.19 9.72 -14.30
N TYR A 497 4.71 10.02 -15.50
CA TYR A 497 4.95 9.03 -16.55
C TYR A 497 6.39 8.54 -16.81
N PRO A 498 7.51 9.19 -16.43
CA PRO A 498 8.82 8.72 -16.82
C PRO A 498 9.47 7.93 -15.68
N VAL A 499 9.13 6.65 -15.54
CA VAL A 499 10.09 5.55 -15.39
C VAL A 499 9.42 4.30 -15.93
N SER A 500 9.76 3.94 -17.16
CA SER A 500 9.35 2.68 -17.76
C SER A 500 9.88 1.49 -16.94
N LEU A 501 9.09 0.43 -16.83
CA LEU A 501 9.50 -0.87 -16.27
C LEU A 501 10.73 -1.49 -16.98
N HIS A 502 11.22 -0.90 -18.07
CA HIS A 502 12.51 -1.27 -18.68
C HIS A 502 13.73 -0.75 -17.91
N ALA A 503 13.53 0.04 -16.86
CA ALA A 503 14.60 0.49 -15.96
C ALA A 503 14.95 -0.54 -14.86
N ASN A 504 14.77 -1.84 -15.08
CA ASN A 504 15.37 -2.87 -14.21
C ASN A 504 16.91 -2.91 -14.22
N ARG A 505 17.57 -1.92 -14.82
CA ARG A 505 19.02 -1.67 -14.70
C ARG A 505 19.40 -0.32 -14.09
N VAL A 506 18.46 0.59 -13.88
CA VAL A 506 18.71 1.89 -13.23
C VAL A 506 17.50 2.17 -12.36
N GLY A 507 17.68 2.02 -11.04
CA GLY A 507 16.62 1.90 -10.04
C GLY A 507 15.33 2.65 -10.39
N VAL A 508 14.22 1.91 -10.24
CA VAL A 508 12.85 2.45 -10.16
C VAL A 508 12.94 3.86 -9.59
N GLY A 509 12.58 4.87 -10.39
CA GLY A 509 12.45 6.23 -9.90
C GLY A 509 11.32 6.21 -8.90
N VAL A 510 11.68 5.90 -7.66
CA VAL A 510 10.87 6.09 -6.49
C VAL A 510 10.52 7.56 -6.57
N TYR A 511 9.24 7.87 -6.78
CA TYR A 511 8.76 9.21 -6.51
C TYR A 511 9.27 9.55 -5.12
N ASN A 512 10.13 10.55 -5.01
CA ASN A 512 10.56 10.98 -3.70
C ASN A 512 9.27 11.26 -2.92
N GLU A 513 9.12 10.68 -1.74
CA GLU A 513 7.92 10.86 -0.91
C GLU A 513 7.57 12.35 -0.75
N THR A 514 8.57 13.22 -0.87
CA THR A 514 8.44 14.68 -0.94
C THR A 514 7.49 15.18 -2.02
N ASP A 515 7.49 14.58 -3.22
CA ASP A 515 6.66 15.00 -4.35
C ASP A 515 5.20 14.60 -4.15
N LEU A 516 4.95 13.41 -3.58
CA LEU A 516 3.59 13.00 -3.21
C LEU A 516 3.08 13.77 -1.99
N LYS A 517 3.97 14.12 -1.06
CA LYS A 517 3.62 14.88 0.14
C LYS A 517 3.18 16.31 -0.20
N TRP A 518 3.91 17.01 -1.07
CA TRP A 518 3.49 18.33 -1.54
C TRP A 518 2.08 18.28 -2.14
N LEU A 519 1.79 17.23 -2.92
CA LEU A 519 0.50 17.05 -3.56
C LEU A 519 -0.60 16.83 -2.53
N ALA A 520 -0.36 15.95 -1.54
CA ALA A 520 -1.28 15.69 -0.44
C ALA A 520 -1.60 16.96 0.36
N ASP A 521 -0.57 17.78 0.64
CA ASP A 521 -0.71 19.04 1.36
C ASP A 521 -1.44 20.12 0.52
N ALA A 522 -1.25 20.11 -0.81
CA ALA A 522 -1.83 21.08 -1.72
C ALA A 522 -3.30 20.77 -2.09
N ILE A 523 -3.72 19.50 -2.14
CA ILE A 523 -5.06 19.10 -2.58
C ILE A 523 -6.18 19.82 -1.80
N PRO A 524 -6.16 19.91 -0.45
CA PRO A 524 -7.18 20.62 0.31
C PRO A 524 -7.29 22.11 -0.06
N GLU A 525 -6.14 22.77 -0.25
CA GLU A 525 -6.09 24.19 -0.62
C GLU A 525 -6.62 24.42 -2.05
N ILE A 526 -6.28 23.51 -2.98
CA ILE A 526 -6.78 23.56 -4.35
C ILE A 526 -8.30 23.37 -4.37
N ASN A 527 -8.82 22.36 -3.65
CA ASN A 527 -10.26 22.11 -3.54
C ASN A 527 -11.00 23.33 -2.96
N LYS A 528 -10.47 23.94 -1.89
CA LYS A 528 -11.03 25.16 -1.30
C LYS A 528 -11.07 26.29 -2.33
N THR A 529 -9.98 26.48 -3.08
CA THR A 529 -9.91 27.53 -4.10
C THR A 529 -10.87 27.28 -5.25
N ILE A 530 -11.03 26.02 -5.69
CA ILE A 530 -12.00 25.61 -6.70
C ILE A 530 -13.41 26.00 -6.25
N GLU A 531 -13.81 25.66 -5.02
CA GLU A 531 -15.14 25.96 -4.47
C GLU A 531 -15.40 27.47 -4.36
N GLU A 532 -14.40 28.25 -3.95
CA GLU A 532 -14.51 29.70 -3.90
C GLU A 532 -14.69 30.30 -5.30
N VAL A 533 -13.95 29.83 -6.30
CA VAL A 533 -14.11 30.29 -7.69
C VAL A 533 -15.46 29.87 -8.27
N LYS A 534 -15.98 28.67 -7.93
CA LYS A 534 -17.34 28.24 -8.29
C LYS A 534 -18.39 29.20 -7.72
N LYS A 535 -18.28 29.60 -6.45
CA LYS A 535 -19.20 30.57 -5.82
C LYS A 535 -19.21 31.91 -6.57
N PHE A 536 -18.04 32.45 -6.90
CA PHE A 536 -17.94 33.67 -7.70
C PHE A 536 -18.53 33.50 -9.11
N SER A 537 -18.28 32.36 -9.76
CA SER A 537 -18.86 32.09 -11.09
C SER A 537 -20.39 32.02 -11.06
N ILE A 538 -20.98 31.47 -9.99
CA ILE A 538 -22.44 31.43 -9.80
C ILE A 538 -22.98 32.85 -9.60
N LEU A 539 -22.31 33.66 -8.76
CA LEU A 539 -22.70 35.05 -8.54
C LEU A 539 -22.63 35.87 -9.84
N ASN A 540 -21.53 35.77 -10.58
CA ASN A 540 -21.37 36.46 -11.88
C ASN A 540 -22.47 36.06 -12.86
N LYS A 541 -22.85 34.77 -12.89
CA LYS A 541 -23.94 34.30 -13.74
C LYS A 541 -25.29 34.92 -13.34
N LYS A 542 -25.58 35.03 -12.03
CA LYS A 542 -26.79 35.70 -11.53
C LYS A 542 -26.80 37.20 -11.88
N THR A 543 -25.69 37.90 -11.63
CA THR A 543 -25.56 39.33 -11.96
C THR A 543 -25.67 39.57 -13.46
N GLN A 544 -25.15 38.66 -14.29
CA GLN A 544 -25.30 38.75 -15.73
C GLN A 544 -26.78 38.71 -16.13
N PHE A 545 -27.58 37.79 -15.57
CA PHE A 545 -29.02 37.74 -15.85
C PHE A 545 -29.72 39.04 -15.44
N ILE A 546 -29.46 39.53 -14.23
CA ILE A 546 -30.06 40.79 -13.74
C ILE A 546 -29.69 41.96 -14.65
N LEU A 547 -28.42 42.08 -15.05
CA LEU A 547 -27.99 43.15 -15.95
C LEU A 547 -28.59 42.98 -17.35
N TRP A 548 -28.67 41.76 -17.87
CA TRP A 548 -29.32 41.50 -19.15
C TRP A 548 -30.79 41.91 -19.14
N ASP A 549 -31.53 41.51 -18.11
CA ASP A 549 -32.94 41.84 -17.96
C ASP A 549 -33.11 43.36 -17.82
N ALA A 550 -32.26 44.03 -17.03
CA ALA A 550 -32.31 45.48 -16.85
C ALA A 550 -31.97 46.28 -18.12
N PHE A 551 -30.97 45.85 -18.90
CA PHE A 551 -30.53 46.59 -20.09
C PHE A 551 -31.36 46.29 -21.34
N PHE A 552 -31.80 45.04 -21.52
CA PHE A 552 -32.46 44.60 -22.75
C PHE A 552 -33.98 44.42 -22.61
N MET A 553 -34.51 44.34 -21.39
CA MET A 553 -35.96 44.28 -21.13
C MET A 553 -36.42 45.34 -20.11
N PRO A 554 -36.13 46.63 -20.34
CA PRO A 554 -36.43 47.68 -19.35
C PRO A 554 -37.93 47.88 -19.10
N VAL A 555 -38.81 47.41 -20.00
CA VAL A 555 -40.26 47.70 -19.96
C VAL A 555 -41.03 46.78 -19.00
N ASP A 556 -40.52 45.59 -18.67
CA ASP A 556 -41.23 44.63 -17.80
C ASP A 556 -40.87 44.77 -16.30
N ILE A 557 -39.78 45.46 -15.96
CA ILE A 557 -39.34 45.61 -14.55
C ILE A 557 -40.27 46.58 -13.77
N GLY A 558 -40.97 47.47 -14.46
CA GLY A 558 -41.93 48.40 -13.86
C GLY A 558 -43.20 47.75 -13.28
N TYR A 559 -43.46 46.47 -13.57
CA TYR A 559 -44.64 45.75 -13.08
C TYR A 559 -44.32 44.65 -12.05
N ALA A 560 -43.04 44.38 -11.75
CA ALA A 560 -42.61 43.29 -10.85
C ALA A 560 -41.91 43.75 -9.55
N LEU A 561 -41.73 45.06 -9.37
CA LEU A 561 -41.38 45.72 -8.11
C LEU A 561 -42.62 46.43 -7.57
#